data_AF-A0A396CUS9-F1
#
_entry.id   AF-A0A396CUS9-F1
#
_cell.length_a   1.000
_cell.length_b   1.000
_cell.length_c   1.000
_cell.angle_alpha   90.00
_cell.angle_beta   90.00
_cell.angle_gamma   90.00
#
_symmetry.space_group_name_H-M   'P 1'
#
loop_
_entity.id
_entity.type
_entity.pdbx_description
1 polymer ?
#
loop_
_entity_poly.entity_id
_entity_poly.type
_entity_poly.pdbx_seq_one_letter_code
_entity_poly.pdbx_strand_id
1 'polypeptide(L)'
;MRHADRIVIDGLEVFANHGVYPEENALGQKFIVSLVLYADLRAAGEHDNLDASIDYGSVCHDVDGYLREHTFKLIEAAAEGTAQMLLRRYPSLLGVRIKLDKPWAPVGLPLASCGVEIERVR
;
A
#
# COMPACT_ATOMS: atom_id res chain seq x y z
N MET A 1 8.72 15.36 -6.63
CA MET A 1 7.75 14.29 -6.99
C MET A 1 6.50 14.76 -7.73
N ARG A 2 6.01 16.01 -7.59
CA ARG A 2 4.79 16.48 -8.30
C ARG A 2 4.81 16.30 -9.84
N HIS A 3 5.98 16.12 -10.43
CA HIS A 3 6.20 15.96 -11.88
C HIS A 3 6.91 14.64 -12.24
N ALA A 4 7.03 13.68 -11.32
CA ALA A 4 7.56 12.35 -11.64
C ALA A 4 6.48 11.49 -12.29
N ASP A 5 6.89 10.58 -13.19
CA ASP A 5 5.99 9.55 -13.70
C ASP A 5 5.52 8.66 -12.55
N ARG A 6 4.38 7.99 -12.76
CA ARG A 6 3.74 7.21 -11.71
C ARG A 6 3.03 5.98 -12.23
N ILE A 7 3.13 4.91 -11.46
CA ILE A 7 2.26 3.73 -11.57
C ILE A 7 1.22 3.85 -10.44
N VAL A 8 -0.05 3.62 -10.77
CA VAL A 8 -1.16 3.79 -9.84
C VAL A 8 -1.86 2.44 -9.65
N ILE A 9 -2.00 2.04 -8.39
CA ILE A 9 -2.81 0.90 -7.96
C ILE A 9 -3.93 1.49 -7.11
N ASP A 10 -5.18 1.26 -7.50
CA ASP A 10 -6.33 1.83 -6.80
C ASP A 10 -7.22 0.73 -6.23
N GLY A 11 -7.43 0.78 -4.91
CA GLY A 11 -8.42 -0.05 -4.23
C GLY A 11 -8.07 -1.53 -4.09
N LEU A 12 -6.80 -1.89 -3.89
CA LEU A 12 -6.41 -3.27 -3.59
C LEU A 12 -7.06 -3.71 -2.26
N GLU A 13 -7.97 -4.67 -2.32
CA GLU A 13 -8.61 -5.23 -1.13
C GLU A 13 -7.71 -6.29 -0.48
N VAL A 14 -7.42 -6.10 0.80
CA VAL A 14 -6.61 -7.04 1.61
C VAL A 14 -7.40 -7.40 2.86
N PHE A 15 -7.50 -8.70 3.16
CA PHE A 15 -8.07 -9.16 4.43
C PHE A 15 -6.94 -9.49 5.40
N ALA A 16 -6.86 -8.75 6.51
CA ALA A 16 -5.77 -8.86 7.47
C ALA A 16 -6.26 -8.63 8.91
N ASN A 17 -5.38 -8.88 9.88
CA ASN A 17 -5.71 -8.92 11.30
C ASN A 17 -5.16 -7.70 12.06
N HIS A 18 -5.29 -6.50 11.51
CA HIS A 18 -4.80 -5.28 12.18
C HIS A 18 -5.89 -4.61 13.04
N GLY A 19 -5.48 -4.14 14.21
CA GLY A 19 -6.38 -3.47 15.12
C GLY A 19 -5.81 -3.28 16.52
N VAL A 20 -6.36 -2.30 17.23
CA VAL A 20 -6.02 -2.04 18.63
C VAL A 20 -6.76 -3.03 19.53
N TYR A 21 -7.98 -3.40 19.15
CA TYR A 21 -8.82 -4.29 19.94
C TYR A 21 -8.50 -5.77 19.65
N PRO A 22 -8.41 -6.63 20.67
CA PRO A 22 -8.12 -8.05 20.49
C PRO A 22 -9.06 -8.76 19.51
N GLU A 23 -10.32 -8.37 19.48
CA GLU A 23 -11.36 -8.92 18.61
C GLU A 23 -11.06 -8.66 17.12
N GLU A 24 -10.47 -7.50 16.79
CA GLU A 24 -10.06 -7.17 15.42
C GLU A 24 -8.95 -8.10 14.93
N ASN A 25 -8.02 -8.44 15.82
CA ASN A 25 -6.91 -9.33 15.48
C ASN A 25 -7.35 -10.79 15.38
N ALA A 26 -8.43 -11.18 16.07
CA ALA A 26 -8.99 -12.54 15.99
C ALA A 26 -9.86 -12.75 14.74
N LEU A 27 -10.73 -11.80 14.43
CA LEU A 27 -11.69 -11.92 13.32
C LEU A 27 -11.11 -11.49 11.98
N GLY A 28 -10.18 -10.54 12.00
CA GLY A 28 -9.69 -9.87 10.81
C GLY A 28 -10.74 -8.95 10.19
N GLN A 29 -10.30 -8.10 9.27
CA GLN A 29 -11.18 -7.21 8.54
C GLN A 29 -10.58 -6.83 7.19
N LYS A 30 -11.43 -6.23 6.35
CA LYS A 30 -11.02 -5.67 5.07
C LYS A 30 -10.28 -4.35 5.26
N PHE A 31 -9.14 -4.23 4.59
CA PHE A 31 -8.41 -3.00 4.32
C PHE A 31 -8.42 -2.75 2.81
N ILE A 32 -8.49 -1.48 2.42
CA ILE A 32 -8.41 -1.07 1.02
C ILE A 32 -7.15 -0.24 0.87
N VAL A 33 -6.24 -0.69 0.00
CA VAL A 33 -4.92 -0.07 -0.19
C VAL A 33 -4.83 0.53 -1.58
N SER A 34 -4.61 1.84 -1.67
CA SER A 34 -4.27 2.52 -2.92
C SER A 34 -2.83 3.00 -2.86
N LEU A 35 -2.08 2.80 -3.94
CA LEU A 35 -0.66 3.14 -4.05
C LEU A 35 -0.39 4.04 -5.25
N VAL A 36 0.49 5.01 -5.06
CA VAL A 36 1.17 5.72 -6.15
C VAL A 36 2.65 5.43 -6.03
N LEU A 37 3.20 4.74 -7.01
CA LEU A 37 4.61 4.42 -7.12
C LEU A 37 5.29 5.44 -8.03
N TYR A 38 6.22 6.22 -7.49
CA TYR A 38 6.98 7.20 -8.28
C TYR A 38 8.23 6.53 -8.85
N ALA A 39 8.36 6.51 -10.18
CA ALA A 39 9.48 5.91 -10.90
C ALA A 39 9.72 6.66 -12.22
N ASP A 40 10.87 6.48 -12.86
CA ASP A 40 11.08 6.88 -14.25
C ASP A 40 10.53 5.77 -15.16
N LEU A 41 9.53 6.09 -15.99
CA LEU A 41 8.87 5.11 -16.88
C LEU A 41 9.29 5.29 -18.33
N ARG A 42 10.19 6.22 -18.63
CA ARG A 42 10.55 6.58 -20.00
C ARG A 42 11.16 5.41 -20.75
N ALA A 43 12.14 4.73 -20.16
CA ALA A 43 12.83 3.61 -20.79
C ALA A 43 11.86 2.46 -21.11
N ALA A 44 10.97 2.13 -20.18
CA ALA A 44 9.93 1.12 -20.38
C ALA A 44 8.98 1.51 -21.53
N GLY A 45 8.55 2.77 -21.59
CA GLY A 45 7.66 3.27 -22.64
C GLY A 45 8.32 3.39 -24.03
N GLU A 46 9.60 3.72 -24.10
CA GLU A 46 10.34 3.82 -25.37
C GLU A 46 10.68 2.44 -25.97
N HIS A 47 10.85 1.42 -25.13
CA HIS A 47 11.39 0.12 -25.54
C HIS A 47 10.43 -1.06 -25.33
N ASP A 48 9.24 -0.82 -24.79
CA ASP A 48 8.24 -1.86 -24.44
C ASP A 48 8.85 -3.00 -23.59
N ASN A 49 9.62 -2.62 -22.57
CA ASN A 49 10.35 -3.56 -21.72
C ASN A 49 9.91 -3.47 -20.26
N LEU A 50 9.29 -4.55 -19.76
CA LEU A 50 8.84 -4.67 -18.36
C LEU A 50 10.01 -4.63 -17.36
N ASP A 51 11.18 -5.14 -17.73
CA ASP A 51 12.38 -5.14 -16.87
C ASP A 51 12.90 -3.72 -16.60
N ALA A 52 12.49 -2.74 -17.41
CA ALA A 52 12.79 -1.33 -17.21
C ALA A 52 11.72 -0.59 -16.39
N SER A 53 10.75 -1.30 -15.80
CA SER A 53 9.65 -0.75 -15.01
C SER A 53 9.54 -1.41 -13.64
N ILE A 54 8.45 -1.12 -12.92
CA ILE A 54 8.04 -1.84 -11.72
C ILE A 54 6.78 -2.63 -12.08
N ASP A 55 6.83 -3.95 -11.92
CA ASP A 55 5.65 -4.80 -12.11
C ASP A 55 4.62 -4.58 -10.98
N TYR A 56 3.52 -3.91 -11.32
CA TYR A 56 2.42 -3.65 -10.39
C TYR A 56 1.72 -4.93 -9.92
N GLY A 57 1.75 -6.02 -10.69
CA GLY A 57 1.19 -7.30 -10.28
C GLY A 57 1.98 -7.88 -9.11
N SER A 58 3.31 -7.89 -9.24
CA SER A 58 4.22 -8.24 -8.14
C SER A 58 4.03 -7.34 -6.92
N VAL A 59 3.87 -6.02 -7.12
CA VAL A 59 3.61 -5.09 -6.00
C VAL A 59 2.32 -5.43 -5.26
N CYS A 60 1.22 -5.72 -5.98
CA CYS A 60 -0.04 -6.11 -5.35
C CYS A 60 0.12 -7.37 -4.49
N HIS A 61 0.81 -8.39 -4.99
CA HIS A 61 1.07 -9.62 -4.24
C HIS A 61 1.96 -9.38 -3.02
N ASP A 62 3.01 -8.58 -3.14
CA ASP A 62 3.89 -8.26 -2.02
C ASP A 62 3.17 -7.45 -0.93
N VAL A 63 2.29 -6.52 -1.31
CA VAL A 63 1.47 -5.74 -0.36
C VAL A 63 0.45 -6.63 0.36
N ASP A 64 -0.27 -7.48 -0.36
CA ASP A 64 -1.24 -8.43 0.22
C ASP A 64 -0.53 -9.41 1.19
N GLY A 65 0.59 -10.00 0.77
CA GLY A 65 1.38 -10.90 1.60
C GLY A 65 1.91 -10.21 2.86
N TYR A 66 2.53 -9.03 2.71
CA TYR A 66 3.10 -8.30 3.85
C TYR A 66 2.05 -7.95 4.91
N LEU A 67 0.89 -7.46 4.50
CA LEU A 67 -0.19 -7.10 5.43
C LEU A 67 -0.85 -8.32 6.09
N ARG A 68 -0.83 -9.50 5.45
CA ARG A 68 -1.33 -10.75 6.06
C ARG A 68 -0.34 -11.37 7.03
N GLU A 69 0.94 -11.32 6.72
CA GLU A 69 2.01 -11.92 7.53
C GLU A 69 2.30 -11.12 8.81
N HIS A 70 2.03 -9.81 8.77
CA HIS A 70 2.27 -8.92 9.91
C HIS A 70 0.95 -8.54 10.58
N THR A 71 1.01 -8.24 11.87
CA THR A 71 -0.14 -7.72 12.60
C THR A 71 0.27 -6.44 13.32
N PHE A 72 -0.37 -5.33 12.97
CA PHE A 72 -0.12 -4.03 13.56
C PHE A 72 -1.32 -3.58 14.39
N LYS A 73 -1.05 -2.79 15.43
CA LYS A 73 -2.11 -2.12 16.19
C LYS A 73 -2.70 -0.94 15.43
N LEU A 74 -1.85 -0.24 14.67
CA LEU A 74 -2.16 1.03 14.00
C LEU A 74 -2.06 0.87 12.48
N ILE A 75 -2.98 1.48 11.74
CA ILE A 75 -2.92 1.50 10.27
C ILE A 75 -1.80 2.40 9.76
N GLU A 76 -1.34 3.35 10.56
CA GLU A 76 -0.13 4.14 10.36
C GLU A 76 1.11 3.24 10.32
N ALA A 77 1.22 2.30 11.26
CA ALA A 77 2.35 1.37 11.33
C ALA A 77 2.30 0.35 10.18
N ALA A 78 1.10 -0.10 9.81
CA ALA A 78 0.90 -0.95 8.63
C ALA A 78 1.34 -0.23 7.35
N ALA A 79 0.87 1.01 7.13
CA ALA A 79 1.25 1.82 5.98
C ALA A 79 2.76 2.10 5.95
N GLU A 80 3.36 2.47 7.09
CA GLU A 80 4.80 2.71 7.21
C GLU A 80 5.62 1.45 6.88
N GLY A 81 5.23 0.32 7.46
CA GLY A 81 5.89 -0.96 7.21
C GLY A 81 5.83 -1.36 5.73
N THR A 82 4.65 -1.22 5.10
CA THR A 82 4.46 -1.48 3.68
C THR A 82 5.30 -0.55 2.81
N ALA A 83 5.32 0.75 3.12
CA ALA A 83 6.13 1.72 2.37
C ALA A 83 7.63 1.37 2.44
N GLN A 84 8.13 1.06 3.62
CA GLN A 84 9.53 0.67 3.80
C GLN A 84 9.86 -0.67 3.12
N MET A 85 8.94 -1.63 3.13
CA MET A 85 9.10 -2.90 2.41
C MET A 85 9.24 -2.65 0.90
N LEU A 86 8.33 -1.88 0.31
CA LEU A 86 8.35 -1.56 -1.13
C LEU A 86 9.62 -0.80 -1.51
N LEU A 87 10.00 0.21 -0.72
CA LEU A 87 11.24 0.96 -0.93
C LEU A 87 12.49 0.10 -0.75
N ARG A 88 12.47 -0.99 0.03
CA ARG A 88 13.63 -1.90 0.07
C ARG A 88 13.64 -2.86 -1.12
N ARG A 89 12.47 -3.35 -1.54
CA ARG A 89 12.33 -4.40 -2.53
C ARG A 89 12.49 -3.92 -3.98
N TYR A 90 12.11 -2.68 -4.28
CA TYR A 90 12.12 -2.13 -5.64
C TYR A 90 13.15 -0.99 -5.78
N PRO A 91 14.38 -1.27 -6.27
CA PRO A 91 15.44 -0.26 -6.42
C PRO A 91 15.06 0.96 -7.27
N SER A 92 14.28 0.75 -8.34
CA SER A 92 13.79 1.80 -9.25
C SER A 92 12.68 2.68 -8.65
N LEU A 93 12.10 2.29 -7.51
CA LEU A 93 11.08 3.07 -6.82
C LEU A 93 11.72 4.27 -6.12
N LEU A 94 11.40 5.47 -6.59
CA LEU A 94 11.91 6.74 -6.04
C LEU A 94 11.16 7.16 -4.78
N GLY A 95 9.88 6.81 -4.71
CA GLY A 95 9.01 7.08 -3.58
C GLY A 95 7.67 6.37 -3.74
N VAL A 96 6.92 6.32 -2.66
CA VAL A 96 5.58 5.73 -2.64
C VAL A 96 4.64 6.58 -1.82
N ARG A 97 3.43 6.79 -2.34
CA ARG A 97 2.29 7.22 -1.56
C ARG A 97 1.39 6.02 -1.31
N ILE A 98 0.99 5.82 -0.07
CA ILE A 98 0.08 4.75 0.34
C ILE A 98 -1.10 5.37 1.06
N LYS A 99 -2.30 5.08 0.57
CA LYS A 99 -3.55 5.30 1.28
C LYS A 99 -4.07 3.94 1.75
N LEU A 100 -4.37 3.83 3.04
CA LEU A 100 -4.93 2.64 3.66
C LEU A 100 -6.26 3.01 4.32
N ASP A 101 -7.33 2.53 3.72
CA ASP A 101 -8.70 2.70 4.18
C ASP A 101 -9.15 1.47 4.97
N LYS A 102 -9.88 1.72 6.05
CA LYS A 102 -10.46 0.75 6.97
C LYS A 102 -11.98 0.94 6.97
N PRO A 103 -12.69 0.37 5.97
CA PRO A 103 -14.12 0.58 5.78
C PRO A 103 -14.97 0.05 6.94
N TRP A 104 -14.46 -0.93 7.69
CA TRP A 104 -15.17 -1.57 8.82
C TRP A 104 -14.59 -1.15 10.17
N ALA A 105 -13.96 0.02 10.24
CA ALA A 105 -13.47 0.56 11.50
C ALA A 105 -14.60 0.66 12.55
N PRO A 106 -14.40 0.17 13.79
CA PRO A 106 -15.44 0.15 14.82
C PRO A 106 -15.62 1.53 15.48
N VAL A 107 -16.03 2.53 14.70
CA VAL A 107 -16.20 3.93 15.15
C VAL A 107 -17.56 4.16 15.81
N GLY A 108 -18.56 3.32 15.51
CA GLY A 108 -19.91 3.44 16.09
C GLY A 108 -20.73 4.64 15.59
N LEU A 109 -20.28 5.30 14.51
CA LEU A 109 -20.92 6.44 13.86
C LEU A 109 -21.12 6.17 12.36
N PRO A 110 -22.04 6.85 11.67
CA PRO A 110 -22.20 6.71 10.22
C PRO A 110 -21.05 7.37 9.47
N LEU A 111 -20.28 6.58 8.72
CA LEU A 111 -19.24 7.04 7.80
C LEU A 111 -19.00 5.99 6.69
N ALA A 112 -18.41 6.40 5.58
CA ALA A 112 -18.05 5.48 4.49
C ALA A 112 -16.77 4.69 4.79
N SER A 113 -15.73 5.35 5.31
CA SER A 113 -14.44 4.75 5.68
C SER A 113 -13.63 5.74 6.53
N CYS A 114 -12.74 5.22 7.38
CA CYS A 114 -11.61 5.96 7.96
C CYS A 114 -10.31 5.39 7.41
N GLY A 115 -9.27 6.20 7.29
CA GLY A 115 -7.99 5.74 6.77
C GLY A 115 -6.84 6.68 7.03
N VAL A 116 -5.65 6.27 6.62
CA VAL A 116 -4.42 7.07 6.66
C VAL A 116 -3.85 7.18 5.25
N GLU A 117 -3.19 8.29 4.97
CA GLU A 117 -2.40 8.47 3.75
C GLU A 117 -1.01 8.96 4.13
N ILE A 118 0.02 8.28 3.64
CA ILE A 118 1.41 8.64 3.86
C ILE A 118 2.17 8.71 2.54
N GLU A 119 3.20 9.54 2.49
CA GLU A 119 4.15 9.59 1.38
C GLU A 119 5.56 9.40 1.95
N ARG A 120 6.34 8.51 1.34
CA ARG A 120 7.74 8.23 1.68
C ARG A 120 8.58 8.30 0.43
N VAL A 121 9.74 8.94 0.57
CA VAL A 121 10.72 9.17 -0.49
C VAL A 121 12.03 8.55 -0.03
N ARG A 122 12.82 8.03 -0.97
CA ARG A 122 14.19 7.57 -0.68
C ARG A 122 15.10 8.72 -0.26
#